data_AF-A0A0D0B4K5-F1
#
_entry.id   AF-A0A0D0B4K5-F1
#
_cell.length_a   1.000
_cell.length_b   1.000
_cell.length_c   1.000
_cell.angle_alpha   90.00
_cell.angle_beta   90.00
_cell.angle_gamma   90.00
#
_symmetry.space_group_name_H-M   'P 1'
#
loop_
_entity.id
_entity.type
_entity.pdbx_description
1 polymer ?
#
loop_
_entity_poly.entity_id
_entity_poly.type
_entity_poly.pdbx_seq_one_letter_code
_entity_poly.pdbx_strand_id
1 'polypeptide(L)'
;MFRFPSKRLLRNFSTTHRRLDEAATESKDFRPPWVYTFARIGSNASILTVFVYSIFFYDFGNDDHVFQPVRKWAAQHTASLFSLSPAEERLIDSEKRKAEANGDSKSVS
;
A
#
# COMPACT_ATOMS: atom_id res chain seq x y z
N MET A 1 -48.80 19.51 -7.07
CA MET A 1 -49.17 18.08 -7.20
C MET A 1 -48.08 17.40 -8.03
N PHE A 2 -47.06 16.81 -7.41
CA PHE A 2 -45.91 16.23 -8.12
C PHE A 2 -45.92 14.71 -7.96
N ARG A 3 -45.95 14.00 -9.10
CA ARG A 3 -46.09 12.55 -9.24
C ARG A 3 -44.71 11.93 -9.42
N PHE A 4 -44.22 11.19 -8.43
CA PHE A 4 -42.96 10.44 -8.51
C PHE A 4 -43.14 9.21 -9.42
N PRO A 5 -42.24 8.96 -10.41
CA PRO A 5 -42.25 7.71 -11.14
C PRO A 5 -41.54 6.61 -10.33
N SER A 6 -42.37 5.64 -9.95
CA SER A 6 -42.12 4.19 -9.91
C SER A 6 -40.67 3.69 -9.95
N LYS A 7 -40.23 3.18 -8.80
CA LYS A 7 -39.49 1.91 -8.61
C LYS A 7 -38.63 1.47 -9.80
N ARG A 8 -37.32 1.73 -9.71
CA ARG A 8 -36.29 1.12 -10.53
C ARG A 8 -36.40 -0.41 -10.40
N LEU A 9 -36.89 -1.07 -11.45
CA LEU A 9 -36.74 -2.50 -11.62
C LEU A 9 -35.25 -2.78 -11.81
N LEU A 10 -34.61 -3.32 -10.77
CA LEU A 10 -33.29 -3.93 -10.88
C LEU A 10 -33.44 -5.13 -11.81
N ARG A 11 -33.07 -4.91 -13.07
CA ARG A 11 -33.00 -5.94 -14.09
C ARG A 11 -31.78 -6.79 -13.76
N ASN A 12 -32.00 -7.89 -13.06
CA ASN A 12 -30.97 -8.91 -12.85
C ASN A 12 -30.59 -9.46 -14.23
N PHE A 13 -29.43 -9.04 -14.75
CA PHE A 13 -28.81 -9.68 -15.90
C PHE A 13 -28.32 -11.06 -15.45
N SER A 14 -29.21 -12.04 -15.52
CA SER A 14 -28.84 -13.46 -15.47
C SER A 14 -28.00 -13.75 -16.71
N THR A 15 -26.68 -13.75 -16.52
CA THR A 15 -25.71 -14.08 -17.56
C THR A 15 -25.28 -15.52 -17.32
N THR A 16 -26.21 -16.44 -17.47
CA THR A 16 -25.93 -17.87 -17.30
C THR A 16 -26.63 -18.66 -18.39
N HIS A 17 -25.86 -19.48 -19.09
CA HIS A 17 -26.28 -20.58 -19.99
C HIS A 17 -26.43 -20.40 -21.51
N ARG A 18 -25.85 -19.39 -22.16
CA ARG A 18 -25.67 -19.42 -23.64
C ARG A 18 -24.21 -19.58 -24.06
N ARG A 19 -23.55 -20.65 -23.60
CA ARG A 19 -22.19 -21.03 -24.06
C ARG A 19 -21.91 -22.54 -23.97
N LEU A 20 -22.95 -23.38 -24.02
CA LEU A 20 -22.78 -24.84 -23.90
C LEU A 20 -22.63 -25.55 -25.24
N ASP A 21 -23.01 -24.93 -26.37
CA ASP A 21 -23.10 -25.66 -27.64
C ASP A 21 -21.91 -25.49 -28.61
N GLU A 22 -20.95 -24.60 -28.32
CA GLU A 22 -19.80 -24.35 -29.22
C GLU A 22 -18.46 -24.94 -28.74
N ALA A 23 -18.42 -25.57 -27.56
CA ALA A 23 -17.18 -26.05 -26.93
C ALA A 23 -16.89 -27.55 -27.10
N ALA A 24 -17.53 -28.25 -28.04
CA ALA A 24 -17.19 -29.63 -28.41
C ALA A 24 -15.81 -29.78 -29.09
N THR A 25 -14.98 -28.74 -29.05
CA THR A 25 -13.53 -28.76 -29.30
C THR A 25 -12.78 -28.40 -28.01
N GLU A 26 -13.23 -28.93 -26.88
CA GLU A 26 -12.60 -28.74 -25.57
C GLU A 26 -11.21 -29.38 -25.56
N SER A 27 -10.19 -28.59 -25.93
CA SER A 27 -8.80 -28.89 -25.60
C SER A 27 -8.71 -28.97 -24.08
N LYS A 28 -8.69 -30.20 -23.55
CA LYS A 28 -8.51 -30.49 -22.13
C LYS A 28 -7.27 -29.74 -21.65
N ASP A 29 -7.45 -28.64 -20.93
CA ASP A 29 -6.34 -27.79 -20.52
C ASP A 29 -5.49 -28.56 -19.51
N PHE A 30 -4.23 -28.84 -19.86
CA PHE A 30 -3.31 -29.69 -19.08
C PHE A 30 -2.66 -28.95 -17.92
N ARG A 31 -2.97 -27.66 -17.73
CA ARG A 31 -2.30 -26.83 -16.72
C ARG A 31 -2.87 -27.14 -15.35
N PRO A 32 -2.00 -27.44 -14.37
CA PRO A 32 -2.43 -27.56 -12.98
C PRO A 32 -3.17 -26.30 -12.51
N PRO A 33 -4.19 -26.42 -11.63
CA PRO A 33 -5.04 -25.30 -11.22
C PRO A 33 -4.26 -24.15 -10.55
N TRP A 34 -3.10 -24.44 -9.96
CA TRP A 34 -2.24 -23.42 -9.35
C TRP A 34 -1.69 -22.42 -10.37
N VAL A 35 -1.47 -22.83 -11.63
CA VAL A 35 -0.91 -21.95 -12.68
C VAL A 35 -1.82 -20.74 -12.91
N TYR A 36 -3.14 -20.93 -12.92
CA TYR A 36 -4.08 -19.82 -13.07
C TYR A 36 -4.09 -18.89 -11.85
N THR A 37 -3.91 -19.45 -10.66
CA THR A 37 -3.78 -18.64 -9.44
C THR A 37 -2.53 -17.76 -9.50
N PHE A 38 -1.38 -18.30 -9.91
CA PHE A 38 -0.17 -17.48 -10.08
C PHE A 38 -0.29 -16.49 -11.23
N ALA A 39 -0.90 -16.86 -12.35
CA ALA A 39 -1.16 -15.92 -13.45
C ALA A 39 -2.05 -14.76 -13.00
N ARG A 40 -3.08 -15.05 -12.19
CA ARG A 40 -3.97 -14.04 -11.63
C ARG A 40 -3.28 -13.15 -10.60
N ILE A 41 -2.47 -13.73 -9.71
CA ILE A 41 -1.67 -12.97 -8.75
C ILE A 41 -0.65 -12.10 -9.48
N GLY A 42 0.08 -12.66 -10.44
CA GLY A 42 1.08 -11.95 -11.24
C GLY A 42 0.48 -10.80 -12.02
N SER A 43 -0.68 -10.99 -12.65
CA SER A 43 -1.39 -9.93 -13.36
C SER A 43 -1.85 -8.80 -12.44
N ASN A 44 -2.27 -9.11 -11.21
CA ASN A 44 -2.67 -8.07 -10.25
C ASN A 44 -1.45 -7.39 -9.61
N ALA A 45 -0.42 -8.16 -9.33
CA ALA A 45 0.82 -7.68 -8.72
C ALA A 45 1.62 -6.79 -9.67
N SER A 46 1.55 -7.01 -10.98
CA SER A 46 2.24 -6.17 -11.97
C SER A 46 1.75 -4.72 -11.90
N ILE A 47 0.42 -4.51 -11.77
CA ILE A 47 -0.17 -3.17 -11.61
C ILE A 47 0.39 -2.50 -10.36
N LEU A 48 0.37 -3.18 -9.21
CA LEU A 48 0.93 -2.65 -7.96
C LEU A 48 2.43 -2.37 -8.08
N THR A 49 3.18 -3.24 -8.75
CA THR A 49 4.62 -3.09 -8.97
C THR A 49 4.91 -1.81 -9.77
N VAL A 50 4.13 -1.54 -10.82
CA VAL A 50 4.25 -0.31 -11.62
C VAL A 50 3.97 0.92 -10.77
N PHE A 51 2.95 0.89 -9.89
CA PHE A 51 2.66 2.00 -8.99
C PHE A 51 3.82 2.28 -8.03
N VAL A 52 4.34 1.24 -7.38
CA VAL A 52 5.47 1.38 -6.44
C VAL A 52 6.71 1.90 -7.17
N TYR A 53 7.01 1.35 -8.34
CA TYR A 53 8.14 1.81 -9.16
C TYR A 53 7.98 3.29 -9.54
N SER A 54 6.79 3.70 -9.99
CA SER A 54 6.49 5.09 -10.34
C SER A 54 6.68 6.01 -9.13
N ILE A 55 6.14 5.63 -7.97
CA ILE A 55 6.20 6.47 -6.77
C ILE A 55 7.63 6.60 -6.26
N PHE A 56 8.45 5.55 -6.24
CA PHE A 56 9.73 5.60 -5.51
C PHE A 56 10.98 5.64 -6.39
N PHE A 57 10.96 5.04 -7.57
CA PHE A 57 12.17 4.83 -8.38
C PHE A 57 12.16 5.61 -9.68
N TYR A 58 10.99 5.83 -10.29
CA TYR A 58 10.91 6.56 -11.54
C TYR A 58 11.10 8.06 -11.29
N ASP A 59 12.06 8.65 -12.01
CA ASP A 59 12.32 10.08 -11.99
C ASP A 59 11.46 10.78 -13.06
N PHE A 60 10.48 11.54 -12.61
CA PHE A 60 9.58 12.31 -13.48
C PHE A 60 10.18 13.66 -13.90
N GLY A 61 11.40 13.98 -13.45
CA GLY A 61 12.04 15.27 -13.70
C GLY A 61 11.62 16.35 -12.69
N ASN A 62 11.95 17.60 -13.02
CA ASN A 62 11.83 18.74 -12.11
C ASN A 62 10.41 19.35 -12.02
N ASP A 63 9.43 18.72 -12.67
CA ASP A 63 8.03 19.15 -12.64
C ASP A 63 7.31 18.59 -11.41
N ASP A 64 6.35 19.37 -10.89
CA ASP A 64 5.60 19.02 -9.68
C ASP A 64 4.73 17.78 -9.93
N HIS A 65 5.20 16.62 -9.47
CA HIS A 65 4.59 15.33 -9.78
C HIS A 65 3.53 14.95 -8.75
N VAL A 66 2.44 14.29 -9.19
CA VAL A 66 1.30 13.90 -8.33
C VAL A 66 1.69 13.01 -7.15
N PHE A 67 2.84 12.35 -7.21
CA PHE A 67 3.37 11.51 -6.14
C PHE A 67 4.33 12.23 -5.18
N GLN A 68 4.65 13.51 -5.39
CA GLN A 68 5.47 14.30 -4.46
C GLN A 68 4.91 14.37 -3.04
N PRO A 69 3.59 14.59 -2.82
CA PRO A 69 3.01 14.55 -1.48
C PRO A 69 3.18 13.18 -0.81
N VAL A 70 3.01 12.10 -1.58
CA VAL A 70 3.17 10.73 -1.08
C VAL A 70 4.63 10.43 -0.73
N ARG A 71 5.59 10.87 -1.56
CA ARG A 71 7.03 10.75 -1.27
C ARG A 71 7.39 11.48 0.03
N LYS A 72 6.91 12.70 0.22
CA LYS A 72 7.15 13.50 1.44
C LYS A 72 6.53 12.85 2.68
N TRP A 73 5.29 12.38 2.58
CA TRP A 73 4.63 11.61 3.64
C TRP A 73 5.44 10.36 4.00
N ALA A 74 5.84 9.56 3.01
CA ALA A 74 6.62 8.35 3.24
C ALA A 74 7.96 8.66 3.92
N ALA A 75 8.67 9.71 3.46
CA ALA A 75 9.93 10.15 4.06
C ALA A 75 9.76 10.58 5.53
N GLN A 76 8.68 11.30 5.86
CA GLN A 76 8.35 11.70 7.23
C GLN A 76 8.07 10.46 8.11
N HIS A 77 7.34 9.48 7.57
CA HIS A 77 7.04 8.26 8.30
C HIS A 77 8.27 7.37 8.49
N THR A 78 9.12 7.22 7.49
CA THR A 78 10.38 6.48 7.65
C THR A 78 11.32 7.20 8.63
N ALA A 79 11.37 8.53 8.60
CA ALA A 79 12.14 9.28 9.59
C ALA A 79 11.63 9.03 11.00
N SER A 80 10.31 9.00 11.22
CA SER A 80 9.73 8.71 12.53
C SER A 80 9.99 7.28 13.05
N LEU A 81 10.23 6.32 12.16
CA LEU A 81 10.56 4.93 12.52
C LEU A 81 12.04 4.73 12.85
N PHE A 82 12.91 5.55 12.27
CA PHE A 82 14.36 5.50 12.51
C PHE A 82 14.86 6.59 13.46
N SER A 83 14.02 7.56 13.83
CA SER A 83 14.25 8.52 14.92
C SER A 83 13.68 7.98 16.23
N LEU A 84 14.32 8.30 17.34
CA LEU A 84 13.81 7.99 18.68
C LEU A 84 12.34 8.40 18.80
N SER A 85 11.50 7.50 19.31
CA SER A 85 10.14 7.89 19.67
C SER A 85 10.19 8.99 20.75
N PRO A 86 9.20 9.89 20.84
CA PRO A 86 9.20 10.97 21.84
C PRO A 86 9.31 10.46 23.29
N ALA A 87 8.97 9.19 23.53
CA ALA A 87 9.16 8.54 24.82
C ALA A 87 10.63 8.14 25.06
N GLU A 88 11.31 7.59 24.05
CA GLU A 88 12.73 7.20 24.13
C GLU A 88 13.66 8.42 24.21
N GLU A 89 13.32 9.50 23.50
CA GLU A 89 14.06 10.77 23.57
C GLU A 89 14.09 11.32 25.01
N ARG A 90 12.95 11.28 25.72
CA ARG A 90 12.87 11.73 27.13
C ARG A 90 13.69 10.87 28.07
N LEU A 91 13.80 9.58 27.79
CA LEU A 91 14.60 8.66 28.61
C LEU A 91 16.09 9.00 28.45
N ILE A 92 16.55 9.18 27.21
CA ILE A 92 17.94 9.57 26.92
C ILE A 92 18.27 10.95 27.52
N ASP A 93 17.37 11.92 27.41
CA ASP A 93 17.56 13.23 28.06
C ASP A 93 17.67 13.12 29.59
N SER A 94 16.87 12.24 30.20
CA SER A 94 16.92 12.00 31.63
C SER A 94 18.20 11.29 32.07
N GLU A 95 18.70 10.34 31.27
CA GLU A 95 19.97 9.65 31.51
C GLU A 95 21.16 10.59 31.32
N LYS A 96 21.14 11.43 30.28
CA LYS A 96 22.18 12.43 30.03
C LYS A 96 22.29 13.42 31.20
N ARG A 97 21.17 13.96 31.69
CA ARG A 97 21.14 14.85 32.87
C ARG A 97 21.67 14.16 34.13
N LYS A 98 21.37 12.88 34.33
CA LYS A 98 21.91 12.10 35.47
C LYS A 98 23.41 11.85 35.34
N ALA A 99 23.90 11.58 34.14
CA ALA A 99 25.33 11.38 33.87
C ALA A 99 26.13 12.68 34.09
N GLU A 100 25.59 13.83 33.66
CA GLU A 100 26.18 15.15 33.88
C GLU A 100 26.26 15.48 35.38
N ALA A 101 25.17 15.27 36.14
CA ALA A 101 25.14 15.50 37.59
C ALA A 101 26.12 14.60 38.37
N ASN A 102 26.35 13.37 37.92
CA ASN A 102 27.27 12.42 38.55
C ASN A 102 28.75 12.64 38.13
N GLY A 103 28.98 13.24 36.96
CA GLY A 103 30.31 13.67 36.53
C GLY A 103 30.80 14.89 37.31
N ASP A 104 29.91 15.84 37.57
CA ASP A 104 30.21 17.06 38.33
C ASP A 104 30.58 16.73 39.79
N SER A 105 29.84 15.82 40.44
CA SER A 105 30.10 15.39 41.83
C SER A 105 31.42 14.63 42.02
N LYS A 106 31.91 13.93 41.00
CA LYS A 106 33.21 13.23 41.02
C LYS A 106 34.41 14.15 40.79
N SER A 107 34.22 15.36 40.25
CA SER A 107 35.30 16.31 40.01
C SER A 107 35.66 17.15 41.25
N VAL A 108 34.84 17.10 42.30
CA VAL A 108 34.94 17.93 43.52
C VAL A 108 35.52 17.16 44.73
N SER A 109 35.72 15.83 44.62
CA SER A 109 36.44 15.01 45.61
C SER A 109 37.86 14.69 45.14
#